data_AF-A0A3Q8YM25-F1
#
_entry.id   AF-A0A3Q8YM25-F1
#
_cell.length_a   1.000
_cell.length_b   1.000
_cell.length_c   1.000
_cell.angle_alpha   90.00
_cell.angle_beta   90.00
_cell.angle_gamma   90.00
#
_symmetry.space_group_name_H-M   'P 1'
#
loop_
_entity.id
_entity.type
_entity.pdbx_description
1 polymer ?
#
loop_
_entity_poly.entity_id
_entity_poly.type
_entity_poly.pdbx_seq_one_letter_code
_entity_poly.pdbx_strand_id
1 'polypeptide(L)'
;MQADNEKIHFLSDRDQRGRFAIGRSKGRPVGAKGRVNRELLQQVKALGPDAINKLKDALDKGQQWAIELVLKHVLPKDGRTLEFEDATPDDLREAFRNGDISMSEFKLAADAIGKLADVDTIEELQARLAELERLINGAPQP
;
A
#
# COMPACT_ATOMS: atom_id res chain seq x y z
N MET A 1 -31.02 27.41 45.29
CA MET A 1 -30.63 28.18 44.08
C MET A 1 -29.12 28.16 44.01
N GLN A 2 -28.57 27.23 43.22
CA GLN A 2 -27.13 27.11 42.96
C GLN A 2 -26.83 27.92 41.70
N ALA A 3 -25.92 28.89 41.81
CA ALA A 3 -25.37 29.61 40.67
C ALA A 3 -24.15 28.84 40.16
N ASP A 4 -24.22 28.40 38.90
CA ASP A 4 -23.16 27.72 38.19
C ASP A 4 -21.96 28.65 38.00
N ASN A 5 -20.82 28.23 38.55
CA ASN A 5 -19.56 28.93 38.46
C ASN A 5 -18.82 28.42 37.22
N GLU A 6 -18.99 29.10 36.08
CA GLU A 6 -18.29 28.80 34.83
C GLU A 6 -16.77 28.92 35.03
N LYS A 7 -16.09 27.77 35.09
CA LYS A 7 -14.63 27.72 34.99
C LYS A 7 -14.23 28.00 33.55
N ILE A 8 -13.92 29.26 33.24
CA ILE A 8 -13.24 29.64 32.00
C ILE A 8 -11.86 28.97 31.98
N HIS A 9 -11.71 27.93 31.18
CA HIS A 9 -10.41 27.33 30.89
C HIS A 9 -9.60 28.29 29.99
N PHE A 10 -8.75 29.11 30.60
CA PHE A 10 -7.73 29.83 29.84
C PHE A 10 -6.74 28.82 29.25
N LEU A 11 -6.79 28.63 27.93
CA LEU A 11 -5.77 27.89 27.18
C LEU A 11 -4.45 28.68 27.26
N SER A 12 -3.58 28.34 28.20
CA SER A 12 -2.38 29.12 28.58
C SER A 12 -1.27 29.22 27.52
N ASP A 13 -1.48 28.63 26.35
CA ASP A 13 -0.42 28.35 25.38
C ASP A 13 -0.53 29.19 24.10
N ARG A 14 -1.48 30.12 24.05
CA ARG A 14 -1.70 31.02 22.91
C ARG A 14 -1.57 32.50 23.31
N ASP A 15 -1.07 33.30 22.38
CA ASP A 15 -1.00 34.75 22.50
C ASP A 15 -2.40 35.38 22.33
N GLN A 16 -2.52 36.68 22.62
CA GLN A 16 -3.77 37.44 22.48
C GLN A 16 -4.23 37.58 21.02
N ARG A 17 -3.43 37.13 20.06
CA ARG A 17 -3.76 37.08 18.62
C ARG A 17 -4.07 35.64 18.17
N GLY A 18 -4.25 34.69 19.10
CA GLY A 18 -4.62 33.30 18.84
C GLY A 18 -3.49 32.41 18.32
N ARG A 19 -2.27 32.93 18.21
CA ARG A 19 -1.07 32.18 17.79
C ARG A 19 -0.45 31.47 18.97
N PHE A 20 0.27 30.37 18.73
CA PHE A 20 0.97 29.69 19.81
C PHE A 20 2.07 30.60 20.39
N ALA A 21 2.05 30.79 21.71
CA ALA A 21 3.06 31.59 22.39
C ALA A 21 4.42 30.89 22.28
N ILE A 22 5.41 31.62 21.73
CA ILE A 22 6.78 31.16 21.57
C ILE A 22 7.33 30.82 22.97
N GLY A 23 7.78 29.57 23.15
CA GLY A 23 8.34 29.08 24.42
C GLY A 23 7.35 28.59 25.48
N ARG A 24 6.03 28.83 25.33
CA ARG A 24 5.00 28.25 26.23
C ARG A 24 4.20 27.12 25.61
N SER A 25 4.09 27.10 24.28
CA SER A 25 3.43 26.01 23.58
C SER A 25 4.24 24.73 23.72
N LYS A 26 3.83 23.87 24.65
CA LYS A 26 4.21 22.46 24.66
C LYS A 26 3.49 21.81 23.48
N GLY A 27 4.00 22.04 22.27
CA GLY A 27 3.58 21.31 21.09
C GLY A 27 3.63 19.81 21.36
N ARG A 28 2.97 19.03 20.49
CA ARG A 28 3.01 17.56 20.59
C ARG A 28 4.48 17.11 20.74
N PRO A 29 4.84 16.38 21.81
CA PRO A 29 6.24 16.07 22.08
C PRO A 29 6.85 15.32 20.90
N VAL A 30 8.08 15.67 20.55
CA VAL A 30 8.83 15.05 19.46
C VAL A 30 8.94 13.55 19.76
N GLY A 31 8.43 12.71 18.85
CA GLY A 31 8.36 11.26 19.05
C GLY A 31 7.03 10.72 19.60
N ALA A 32 6.00 11.57 19.77
CA ALA A 32 4.65 11.11 20.08
C ALA A 32 4.06 10.29 18.93
N LYS A 33 4.36 8.99 18.90
CA LYS A 33 3.74 8.01 17.99
C LYS A 33 2.23 8.11 18.16
N GLY A 34 1.49 8.20 17.05
CA GLY A 34 0.04 8.09 17.10
C GLY A 34 -0.30 6.77 17.76
N ARG A 35 -0.74 6.83 19.02
CA ARG A 35 -1.26 5.69 19.75
C ARG A 35 -2.65 5.41 19.19
N VAL A 36 -2.73 4.98 17.93
CA VAL A 36 -3.86 4.13 17.56
C VAL A 36 -3.71 2.95 18.49
N ASN A 37 -4.56 2.92 19.53
CA ASN A 37 -4.42 1.97 20.62
C ASN A 37 -4.38 0.58 19.98
N ARG A 38 -3.36 -0.22 20.28
CA ARG A 38 -3.23 -1.57 19.72
C ARG A 38 -4.50 -2.38 19.99
N GLU A 39 -5.16 -2.10 21.10
CA GLU A 39 -6.49 -2.59 21.47
C GLU A 39 -7.59 -2.12 20.50
N LEU A 40 -7.61 -0.84 20.11
CA LEU A 40 -8.52 -0.33 19.09
C LEU A 40 -8.30 -1.02 17.73
N LEU A 41 -7.04 -1.26 17.35
CA LEU A 41 -6.73 -2.02 16.13
C LEU A 41 -7.22 -3.47 16.22
N GLN A 42 -7.13 -4.10 17.39
CA GLN A 42 -7.66 -5.45 17.61
C GLN A 42 -9.19 -5.47 17.51
N GLN A 43 -9.87 -4.47 18.08
CA GLN A 43 -11.33 -4.31 17.97
C GLN A 43 -11.76 -4.14 16.51
N VAL A 44 -11.08 -3.27 15.74
CA VAL A 44 -11.37 -3.08 14.31
C VAL A 44 -11.14 -4.36 13.51
N LYS A 45 -10.11 -5.15 13.83
CA LYS A 45 -9.90 -6.46 13.19
C LYS A 45 -11.01 -7.45 13.53
N ALA A 46 -11.49 -7.45 14.77
CA ALA A 46 -12.59 -8.31 15.20
C ALA A 46 -13.92 -7.99 14.51
N LEU A 47 -14.10 -6.76 14.00
CA LEU A 47 -15.26 -6.39 13.19
C LEU A 47 -15.28 -7.05 11.80
N GLY A 48 -14.19 -7.66 11.34
CA GLY A 48 -14.05 -8.19 9.98
C GLY A 48 -15.26 -9.01 9.50
N PRO A 49 -15.68 -10.07 10.22
CA PRO A 49 -16.82 -10.90 9.81
C PRO A 49 -18.14 -10.11 9.73
N ASP A 50 -18.43 -9.30 10.75
CA ASP A 50 -19.66 -8.50 10.81
C ASP A 50 -19.68 -7.39 9.75
N ALA A 51 -18.52 -6.80 9.47
CA ALA A 51 -18.36 -5.79 8.44
C ALA A 51 -18.61 -6.38 7.05
N ILE A 52 -18.13 -7.60 6.78
CA ILE A 52 -18.40 -8.32 5.53
C ILE A 52 -19.89 -8.61 5.38
N ASN A 53 -20.56 -9.10 6.44
CA ASN A 53 -22.00 -9.36 6.42
C ASN A 53 -22.80 -8.09 6.14
N LYS A 54 -22.48 -6.98 6.81
CA LYS A 54 -23.13 -5.68 6.57
C LYS A 54 -22.84 -5.11 5.18
N LEU A 55 -21.64 -5.35 4.64
CA LEU A 55 -21.31 -4.96 3.27
C LEU A 55 -22.16 -5.76 2.28
N LYS A 56 -22.31 -7.07 2.49
CA LYS A 56 -23.18 -7.92 1.67
C LYS A 56 -24.63 -7.44 1.71
N ASP A 57 -25.17 -7.18 2.89
CA ASP A 57 -26.52 -6.64 3.05
C ASP A 57 -26.69 -5.29 2.33
N ALA A 58 -25.67 -4.44 2.33
CA ALA A 58 -25.71 -3.15 1.64
C ALA A 58 -25.67 -3.32 0.12
N LEU A 59 -24.92 -4.30 -0.40
CA LEU A 59 -24.92 -4.66 -1.82
C LEU A 59 -26.27 -5.21 -2.27
N ASP A 60 -26.85 -6.13 -1.48
CA ASP A 60 -28.18 -6.71 -1.76
C ASP A 60 -29.28 -5.63 -1.79
N LYS A 61 -29.09 -4.56 -1.01
CA LYS A 61 -29.97 -3.37 -0.99
C LYS A 61 -29.65 -2.33 -2.07
N GLY A 62 -28.69 -2.59 -2.96
CA GLY A 62 -28.31 -1.69 -4.05
C GLY A 62 -27.69 -0.37 -3.58
N GLN A 63 -27.04 -0.35 -2.41
CA GLN A 63 -26.42 0.87 -1.89
C GLN A 63 -25.20 1.25 -2.73
N GLN A 64 -25.24 2.43 -3.36
CA GLN A 64 -24.19 2.88 -4.28
C GLN A 64 -22.79 2.91 -3.64
N TRP A 65 -22.68 3.38 -2.39
CA TRP A 65 -21.39 3.43 -1.69
C TRP A 65 -20.77 2.03 -1.48
N ALA A 66 -21.58 1.00 -1.30
CA ALA A 66 -21.11 -0.37 -1.10
C ALA A 66 -20.59 -0.95 -2.41
N ILE A 67 -21.30 -0.68 -3.52
CA ILE A 67 -20.88 -1.06 -4.87
C ILE A 67 -19.54 -0.37 -5.21
N GLU A 68 -19.45 0.94 -5.02
CA GLU A 68 -18.22 1.72 -5.25
C GLU A 68 -17.06 1.20 -4.40
N LEU A 69 -17.31 0.88 -3.13
CA LEU A 69 -16.29 0.36 -2.22
C LEU A 69 -15.72 -0.98 -2.71
N VAL A 70 -16.58 -1.89 -3.16
CA VAL A 70 -16.18 -3.19 -3.71
C VAL A 70 -15.39 -3.00 -5.01
N LEU A 71 -15.93 -2.22 -5.96
CA LEU A 71 -15.27 -1.96 -7.24
C LEU A 71 -13.88 -1.36 -7.04
N LYS A 72 -13.71 -0.44 -6.09
CA LYS A 72 -12.41 0.17 -5.77
C LYS A 72 -11.36 -0.82 -5.25
N HIS A 73 -11.79 -1.92 -4.61
CA HIS A 73 -10.89 -2.93 -4.06
C HIS A 73 -10.65 -4.10 -5.01
N VAL A 74 -11.59 -4.37 -5.92
CA VAL A 74 -11.50 -5.45 -6.92
C VAL A 74 -10.81 -4.98 -8.20
N LEU A 75 -11.09 -3.76 -8.63
CA LEU A 75 -10.49 -3.21 -9.85
C LEU A 75 -9.09 -2.65 -9.57
N PRO A 76 -8.19 -2.65 -10.56
CA PRO A 76 -6.95 -1.91 -10.50
C PRO A 76 -7.22 -0.45 -10.13
N LYS A 77 -6.40 0.13 -9.23
CA LYS A 77 -6.61 1.49 -8.71
C LYS A 77 -6.58 2.56 -9.80
N ASP A 78 -5.96 2.24 -10.93
CA ASP A 78 -5.80 3.10 -12.10
C ASP A 78 -6.96 2.91 -13.11
N GLY A 79 -7.98 2.12 -12.74
CA GLY A 79 -9.31 2.07 -13.38
C GLY A 79 -9.39 1.23 -14.66
N ARG A 80 -8.25 0.83 -15.25
CA ARG A 80 -8.22 -0.01 -16.45
C ARG A 80 -7.58 -1.36 -16.15
N THR A 81 -8.30 -2.43 -16.47
CA THR A 81 -7.73 -3.77 -16.56
C THR A 81 -7.06 -3.90 -17.91
N LEU A 82 -5.79 -4.28 -17.91
CA LEU A 82 -5.04 -4.65 -19.11
C LEU A 82 -4.90 -6.16 -19.08
N GLU A 83 -5.42 -6.83 -20.09
CA GLU A 83 -5.20 -8.24 -20.30
C GLU A 83 -3.91 -8.38 -21.11
N PHE A 84 -2.89 -8.97 -20.49
CA PHE A 84 -1.71 -9.44 -21.18
C PHE A 84 -1.83 -10.97 -21.25
N GLU A 85 -1.63 -11.57 -22.42
CA GLU A 85 -1.73 -13.02 -22.59
C GLU A 85 -0.61 -13.72 -21.82
N ASP A 86 0.65 -13.37 -22.12
CA ASP A 86 1.84 -13.99 -21.53
C ASP A 86 2.71 -12.99 -20.73
N ALA A 87 2.26 -11.72 -20.63
CA ALA A 87 2.97 -10.63 -19.96
C ALA A 87 4.43 -10.47 -20.43
N THR A 88 4.68 -10.72 -21.72
CA THR A 88 6.02 -10.64 -22.32
C THR A 88 6.39 -9.20 -22.71
N PRO A 89 7.68 -8.91 -22.94
CA PRO A 89 8.09 -7.64 -23.53
C PRO A 89 7.41 -7.32 -24.87
N ASP A 90 7.04 -8.34 -25.65
CA ASP A 90 6.39 -8.16 -26.94
C ASP A 90 4.91 -7.79 -26.78
N ASP A 91 4.18 -8.43 -25.87
CA ASP A 91 2.81 -8.03 -25.51
C ASP A 91 2.77 -6.59 -25.03
N LEU A 92 3.78 -6.18 -24.25
CA LEU A 92 3.89 -4.82 -23.75
C LEU A 92 4.15 -3.80 -24.88
N ARG A 93 4.95 -4.17 -25.89
CA ARG A 93 5.17 -3.33 -27.07
C ARG A 93 3.91 -3.21 -27.92
N GLU A 94 3.16 -4.29 -28.09
CA GLU A 94 1.91 -4.29 -28.84
C GLU A 94 0.85 -3.45 -28.13
N ALA A 95 0.67 -3.62 -26.82
CA ALA A 95 -0.23 -2.79 -26.01
C ALA A 95 0.12 -1.30 -26.12
N PHE A 96 1.42 -0.94 -26.15
CA PHE A 96 1.84 0.44 -26.35
C PHE A 96 1.56 0.95 -27.77
N ARG A 97 1.81 0.13 -28.80
CA ARG A 97 1.53 0.49 -30.20
C ARG A 97 0.03 0.68 -30.46
N ASN A 98 -0.81 -0.16 -29.85
CA ASN A 98 -2.25 -0.10 -29.97
C ASN A 98 -2.87 1.06 -29.16
N GLY A 99 -2.06 1.74 -28.32
CA GLY A 99 -2.53 2.82 -27.45
C GLY A 99 -3.31 2.33 -26.24
N ASP A 100 -3.19 1.04 -25.90
CA ASP A 100 -3.83 0.46 -24.73
C ASP A 100 -3.18 0.92 -23.42
N ILE A 101 -1.90 1.30 -23.49
CA ILE A 101 -1.14 1.83 -22.37
C ILE A 101 -0.43 3.13 -22.74
N SER A 102 -0.31 4.01 -21.75
CA SER A 102 0.48 5.23 -21.84
C SER A 102 1.99 4.94 -21.79
N MET A 103 2.81 5.91 -22.21
CA MET A 103 4.27 5.82 -22.11
C MET A 103 4.76 5.64 -20.65
N SER A 104 4.06 6.26 -19.69
CA SER A 104 4.36 6.08 -18.26
C SER A 104 4.12 4.64 -17.79
N GLU A 105 3.03 4.02 -18.23
CA GLU A 105 2.71 2.62 -17.90
C GLU A 105 3.65 1.66 -18.59
N PHE A 106 3.97 1.91 -19.86
CA PHE A 106 4.96 1.14 -20.62
C PHE A 106 6.32 1.12 -19.91
N LYS A 107 6.83 2.29 -19.49
CA LYS A 107 8.12 2.36 -18.79
C LYS A 107 8.11 1.59 -17.47
N LEU A 108 7.04 1.72 -16.68
CA LEU A 108 6.93 1.05 -15.39
C LEU A 108 6.87 -0.48 -15.55
N ALA A 109 6.12 -0.96 -16.55
CA ALA A 109 6.04 -2.38 -16.87
C ALA A 109 7.37 -2.91 -17.45
N ALA A 110 8.03 -2.17 -18.34
CA ALA A 110 9.33 -2.56 -18.90
C ALA A 110 10.41 -2.65 -17.81
N ASP A 111 10.45 -1.69 -16.87
CA ASP A 111 11.36 -1.72 -15.72
C ASP A 111 11.08 -2.93 -14.80
N ALA A 112 9.82 -3.34 -14.66
CA ALA A 112 9.44 -4.50 -13.87
C ALA A 112 9.84 -5.81 -14.55
N ILE A 113 9.55 -5.96 -15.85
CA ILE A 113 9.92 -7.14 -16.63
C ILE A 113 11.45 -7.29 -16.71
N GLY A 114 12.18 -6.19 -16.91
CA GLY A 114 13.65 -6.22 -16.91
C GLY A 114 14.23 -6.75 -15.59
N LYS A 115 13.69 -6.31 -14.45
CA LYS A 115 14.11 -6.81 -13.13
C LYS A 115 13.80 -8.29 -12.93
N LEU A 116 12.69 -8.79 -13.48
CA LEU A 116 12.36 -10.21 -13.41
C LEU A 116 13.35 -11.04 -14.25
N ALA A 117 13.65 -10.61 -15.47
CA ALA A 117 14.64 -11.26 -16.32
C ALA A 117 16.06 -11.24 -15.70
N ASP A 118 16.43 -10.15 -15.03
CA ASP A 118 17.69 -10.07 -14.29
C ASP A 118 17.75 -11.10 -13.15
N VAL A 119 16.63 -11.34 -12.44
CA VAL A 119 16.54 -12.36 -11.38
C VAL A 119 16.68 -13.76 -11.96
N ASP A 120 15.96 -14.08 -13.04
CA ASP A 120 16.04 -15.40 -13.69
C ASP A 120 17.47 -15.70 -14.18
N THR A 121 18.15 -14.68 -14.72
CA THR A 121 19.55 -14.80 -15.17
C THR A 121 20.49 -15.09 -13.99
N ILE A 122 20.25 -14.49 -12.83
CA ILE A 122 21.05 -14.75 -11.61
C ILE A 122 20.85 -16.19 -11.14
N GLU A 123 19.62 -16.69 -11.12
CA GLU A 123 19.33 -18.08 -10.74
C GLU A 123 19.99 -19.09 -11.69
N GLU A 124 19.94 -18.83 -13.00
CA GLU A 124 20.60 -19.67 -13.99
C GLU A 124 22.13 -19.70 -13.81
N LEU A 125 22.75 -18.54 -13.56
CA LEU A 125 24.18 -18.44 -13.30
C LEU A 125 24.58 -19.19 -12.01
N GLN A 126 23.76 -19.11 -10.96
CA GLN A 126 23.98 -19.88 -9.73
C GLN A 126 23.87 -21.39 -9.97
N ALA A 127 22.90 -21.83 -10.77
CA ALA A 127 22.75 -23.24 -11.13
C ALA A 127 23.96 -23.77 -11.89
N ARG A 128 24.45 -23.01 -12.89
CA ARG A 128 25.65 -23.37 -13.66
C ARG A 128 26.91 -23.36 -12.80
N LEU A 129 27.05 -22.42 -11.86
CA LEU A 129 28.16 -22.41 -10.91
C LEU A 129 28.14 -23.65 -10.00
N ALA A 130 26.97 -24.02 -9.46
CA ALA A 130 26.83 -25.21 -8.63
C ALA A 130 27.14 -26.51 -9.40
N GLU A 131 26.80 -26.56 -10.69
CA GLU A 131 27.16 -27.68 -11.57
C GLU A 131 28.69 -27.75 -11.80
N LEU A 132 29.33 -26.63 -12.09
CA LEU A 132 30.79 -26.56 -12.26
C LEU A 132 31.54 -26.92 -10.96
N GLU A 133 31.09 -26.45 -9.81
CA GLU A 133 31.67 -26.80 -8.51
C GLU A 133 31.56 -28.30 -8.23
N ARG A 134 30.46 -28.95 -8.62
CA ARG A 134 30.31 -30.41 -8.51
C ARG A 134 31.26 -31.17 -9.43
N LEU A 135 31.47 -30.68 -10.65
CA LEU A 135 32.40 -31.29 -11.61
C LEU A 135 33.86 -31.15 -11.14
N ILE A 136 34.22 -29.99 -10.57
CA ILE A 136 35.58 -29.75 -10.05
C ILE A 136 35.82 -30.55 -8.77
N ASN A 137 34.87 -30.59 -7.83
CA ASN A 137 35.02 -31.34 -6.58
C ASN A 137 34.85 -32.86 -6.75
N GLY A 138 34.23 -33.31 -7.84
CA GLY A 138 34.08 -34.72 -8.22
C GLY A 138 35.22 -35.27 -9.09
N ALA A 139 36.10 -34.41 -9.61
CA ALA A 139 37.28 -34.85 -10.35
C ALA A 139 38.38 -35.32 -9.37
N PRO A 140 38.93 -36.54 -9.52
CA PRO A 140 40.10 -36.94 -8.74
C PRO A 140 41.26 -35.98 -9.07
N GLN A 141 41.77 -35.31 -8.03
CA GLN A 141 42.99 -34.51 -8.10
C GLN A 141 44.14 -35.40 -8.61
N PRO A 142 45.01 -34.90 -9.52
CA PRO A 142 46.17 -35.64 -9.98
C PRO A 142 47.17 -35.94 -8.85
#